data_AF-A0A6V7IRD4-F1
#
_entry.id   AF-A0A6V7IRD4-F1
#
_cell.length_a   1.000
_cell.length_b   1.000
_cell.length_c   1.000
_cell.angle_alpha   90.00
_cell.angle_beta   90.00
_cell.angle_gamma   90.00
#
_symmetry.space_group_name_H-M   'P 1'
#
loop_
_entity.id
_entity.type
_entity.pdbx_description
1 polymer ?
#
loop_
_entity_poly.entity_id
_entity_poly.type
_entity_poly.pdbx_seq_one_letter_code
_entity_poly.pdbx_strand_id
1 'polypeptide(L)'
;EYPLTRVEVKSFVLRRGTTGETIANAILGQLPKRVIVGFVDNAAFNENKDENPFDFQNWGINFLSLYVDGVQVPGRPLMPNLDSDCHLDAE
;
A
#
# COMPACT_ATOMS: atom_id res chain seq x y z
N GLU A 1 -0.41 32.22 -4.36
CA GLU A 1 -0.04 31.07 -3.51
C GLU A 1 0.55 29.96 -4.37
N TYR A 2 1.54 29.23 -3.85
CA TYR A 2 2.10 28.05 -4.52
C TYR A 2 1.64 26.80 -3.76
N PRO A 3 0.93 25.86 -4.40
CA PRO A 3 0.52 24.63 -3.74
C PRO A 3 1.74 23.75 -3.47
N LEU A 4 2.13 23.60 -2.21
CA LEU A 4 3.16 22.64 -1.80
C LEU A 4 2.52 21.28 -1.57
N THR A 5 3.00 20.25 -2.28
CA THR A 5 2.56 18.87 -2.06
C THR A 5 3.49 18.21 -1.06
N ARG A 6 2.97 17.86 0.12
CA ARG A 6 3.71 17.09 1.12
C ARG A 6 3.59 15.60 0.82
N VAL A 7 4.72 14.89 0.83
CA VAL A 7 4.79 13.43 0.71
C VAL A 7 5.19 12.86 2.08
N GLU A 8 4.49 11.82 2.51
CA GLU A 8 4.80 11.08 3.74
C GLU A 8 4.88 9.59 3.39
N VAL A 9 5.92 8.93 3.89
CA VAL A 9 6.13 7.48 3.71
C VAL A 9 6.04 6.82 5.07
N LYS A 10 5.24 5.75 5.15
CA LYS A 10 5.12 4.92 6.34
C LYS A 10 5.30 3.46 5.95
N SER A 11 6.15 2.75 6.69
CA SER A 11 6.39 1.33 6.51
C SER A 11 5.69 0.54 7.61
N PHE A 12 5.16 -0.63 7.24
CA PHE A 12 4.52 -1.58 8.13
C PHE A 12 5.06 -2.97 7.82
N VAL A 13 5.24 -3.79 8.84
CA VAL A 13 5.74 -5.17 8.67
C VAL A 13 4.55 -6.12 8.65
N LEU A 14 4.41 -6.88 7.57
CA LEU A 14 3.44 -7.97 7.44
C LEU A 14 4.12 -9.31 7.73
N ARG A 15 3.45 -10.17 8.49
CA ARG A 15 4.01 -11.49 8.84
C ARG A 15 3.72 -12.50 7.73
N ARG A 16 4.68 -13.40 7.49
CA ARG A 16 4.49 -14.52 6.55
C ARG A 16 3.36 -15.41 7.03
N GLY A 17 2.48 -15.80 6.10
CA GLY A 17 1.34 -16.68 6.39
C GLY A 17 0.12 -15.96 6.98
N THR A 18 0.14 -14.63 7.05
CA THR A 18 -1.07 -13.87 7.41
C THR A 18 -2.08 -13.87 6.26
N THR A 19 -3.34 -14.19 6.56
CA THR A 19 -4.47 -14.15 5.62
C THR A 19 -5.09 -12.75 5.48
N GLY A 20 -4.89 -11.86 6.46
CA GLY A 20 -5.34 -10.48 6.43
C GLY A 20 -4.76 -9.67 7.60
N GLU A 21 -4.41 -8.41 7.33
CA GLU A 21 -3.93 -7.44 8.32
C GLU A 21 -4.70 -6.14 8.14
N THR A 22 -5.01 -5.47 9.26
CA THR A 22 -5.66 -4.14 9.25
C THR A 22 -4.74 -3.13 9.90
N ILE A 23 -4.31 -2.14 9.13
CA ILE A 23 -3.46 -1.05 9.63
C ILE A 23 -4.37 0.10 10.07
N ALA A 24 -4.67 0.14 11.38
CA ALA A 24 -5.45 1.22 11.96
C ALA A 24 -4.64 2.52 12.01
N ASN A 25 -5.29 3.66 11.74
CA ASN A 25 -4.70 4.99 11.86
C ASN A 25 -3.39 5.16 11.05
N ALA A 26 -3.32 4.53 9.87
CA ALA A 26 -2.16 4.62 8.99
C ALA A 26 -1.75 6.08 8.73
N ILE A 27 -2.72 6.97 8.51
CA ILE A 27 -2.49 8.41 8.33
C ILE A 27 -3.33 9.15 9.38
N LEU A 28 -2.74 10.17 10.01
CA LEU A 28 -3.38 11.02 10.99
C LEU A 28 -3.30 12.48 10.55
N GLY A 29 -4.39 13.22 10.67
CA GLY A 29 -4.46 14.63 10.31
C GLY A 29 -4.87 14.84 8.85
N GLN A 30 -4.09 15.61 8.08
CA GLN A 30 -4.45 15.96 6.72
C GLN A 30 -4.40 14.75 5.79
N LEU A 31 -5.54 14.41 5.17
CA LEU A 31 -5.63 13.30 4.22
C LEU A 31 -4.86 13.61 2.92
N PRO A 32 -4.09 12.65 2.39
CA PRO A 32 -3.38 12.84 1.14
C PRO A 32 -4.34 12.78 -0.05
N LYS A 33 -3.93 13.40 -1.15
CA LYS A 33 -4.66 13.31 -2.43
C LYS A 33 -4.44 11.99 -3.17
N ARG A 34 -3.37 11.27 -2.84
CA ARG A 34 -2.97 10.01 -3.47
C ARG A 34 -2.30 9.12 -2.44
N VAL A 35 -2.67 7.85 -2.43
CA VAL A 35 -2.01 6.79 -1.65
C VAL A 35 -1.37 5.83 -2.64
N ILE A 36 -0.10 5.49 -2.39
CA ILE A 36 0.64 4.48 -3.14
C ILE A 36 1.05 3.42 -2.13
N VAL A 37 0.74 2.15 -2.43
CA VAL A 37 1.08 1.00 -1.58
C VAL A 37 2.01 0.10 -2.38
N GLY A 38 3.11 -0.31 -1.76
CA GLY A 38 4.06 -1.24 -2.33
C GLY A 38 4.52 -2.22 -1.26
N PHE A 39 4.78 -3.46 -1.67
CA PHE A 39 5.27 -4.52 -0.80
C PHE A 39 6.66 -4.93 -1.27
N VAL A 40 7.57 -5.10 -0.33
CA VAL A 40 8.97 -5.46 -0.57
C VAL A 40 9.38 -6.45 0.52
N ASP A 41 10.36 -7.31 0.22
CA ASP A 41 10.91 -8.19 1.24
C ASP A 41 11.51 -7.37 2.40
N ASN A 42 11.33 -7.86 3.63
CA ASN A 42 11.81 -7.17 4.82
C ASN A 42 13.35 -7.17 4.91
N ALA A 43 14.05 -8.16 4.35
CA ALA A 43 15.50 -8.18 4.26
C ALA A 43 16.00 -7.13 3.26
N ALA A 44 15.38 -7.03 2.08
CA ALA A 44 15.65 -5.98 1.11
C ALA A 44 15.41 -4.58 1.70
N PHE A 45 14.32 -4.38 2.46
CA PHE A 45 14.02 -3.10 3.11
C PHE A 45 15.03 -2.73 4.23
N ASN A 46 15.50 -3.72 5.01
CA ASN A 46 16.44 -3.51 6.13
C ASN A 46 17.90 -3.78 5.76
N GLU A 47 18.31 -3.44 4.54
CA GLU A 47 19.73 -3.35 4.16
C GLU A 47 20.44 -4.71 3.99
N ASN A 48 19.83 -5.67 3.28
CA ASN A 48 20.59 -6.75 2.64
C ASN A 48 21.22 -6.24 1.33
N LYS A 49 22.55 -6.19 1.26
CA LYS A 49 23.30 -5.68 0.08
C LYS A 49 23.11 -6.54 -1.18
N ASP A 50 22.73 -7.79 -1.00
CA ASP A 50 22.50 -8.73 -2.10
C ASP A 50 21.05 -8.65 -2.63
N GLU A 51 20.19 -7.84 -2.02
CA GLU A 51 18.78 -7.68 -2.38
C GLU A 51 18.46 -6.24 -2.81
N ASN A 52 17.40 -6.08 -3.60
CA ASN A 52 16.98 -4.79 -4.13
C ASN A 52 15.76 -4.25 -3.36
N PRO A 53 15.87 -3.12 -2.63
CA PRO A 53 14.74 -2.51 -1.90
C PRO A 53 13.65 -1.92 -2.80
N PHE A 54 13.88 -1.86 -4.12
CA PHE A 54 12.91 -1.39 -5.11
C PHE A 54 12.27 -2.52 -5.92
N ASP A 55 12.56 -3.78 -5.58
CA ASP A 55 11.88 -4.93 -6.17
C ASP A 55 10.53 -5.16 -5.49
N PHE A 56 9.52 -4.43 -5.98
CA PHE A 56 8.16 -4.53 -5.43
C PHE A 56 7.46 -5.77 -5.95
N GLN A 57 6.95 -6.58 -5.04
CA GLN A 57 6.28 -7.84 -5.35
C GLN A 57 4.83 -7.81 -4.84
N ASN A 58 3.92 -8.53 -5.50
CA ASN A 58 2.50 -8.53 -5.11
C ASN A 58 2.18 -9.47 -3.94
N TRP A 59 3.06 -10.44 -3.65
CA TRP A 59 2.90 -11.50 -2.66
C TRP A 59 1.54 -12.21 -2.66
N GLY A 60 0.87 -12.28 -3.83
CA GLY A 60 -0.44 -12.93 -3.96
C GLY A 60 -1.58 -12.24 -3.20
N ILE A 61 -1.50 -10.93 -2.98
CA ILE A 61 -2.57 -10.17 -2.32
C ILE A 61 -3.82 -10.14 -3.18
N ASN A 62 -4.91 -10.65 -2.62
CA ASN A 62 -6.19 -10.77 -3.32
C ASN A 62 -7.13 -9.56 -3.11
N PHE A 63 -6.98 -8.85 -1.98
CA PHE A 63 -7.89 -7.78 -1.58
C PHE A 63 -7.13 -6.64 -0.87
N LEU A 64 -7.42 -5.40 -1.25
CA LEU A 64 -6.93 -4.19 -0.58
C LEU A 64 -8.11 -3.22 -0.37
N SER A 65 -8.40 -2.88 0.87
CA SER A 65 -9.42 -1.89 1.22
C SER A 65 -8.80 -0.71 1.95
N LEU A 66 -9.11 0.50 1.49
CA LEU A 66 -8.77 1.74 2.19
C LEU A 66 -10.03 2.29 2.86
N TYR A 67 -9.88 2.76 4.09
CA TYR A 67 -10.96 3.36 4.87
C TYR A 67 -10.58 4.79 5.25
N VAL A 68 -11.52 5.71 5.08
CA VAL A 68 -11.45 7.10 5.53
C VAL A 68 -12.58 7.30 6.54
N ASP A 69 -12.23 7.56 7.79
CA ASP A 69 -13.18 7.76 8.91
C ASP A 69 -14.27 6.66 9.01
N GLY A 70 -13.86 5.41 8.77
CA GLY A 70 -14.75 4.23 8.83
C GLY A 70 -15.53 3.96 7.54
N VAL A 71 -15.46 4.83 6.54
CA VAL A 71 -16.07 4.64 5.22
C VAL A 71 -15.04 4.08 4.25
N GLN A 72 -15.40 3.02 3.52
CA GLN A 72 -14.52 2.41 2.55
C GLN A 72 -14.41 3.27 1.27
N VAL A 73 -13.18 3.49 0.79
CA VAL A 73 -12.88 4.24 -0.43
C VAL A 73 -11.83 3.49 -1.25
N PRO A 74 -12.12 3.09 -2.50
CA PRO A 74 -13.44 3.13 -3.15
C PRO A 74 -14.45 2.20 -2.46
N GLY A 75 -15.74 2.31 -2.81
CA GLY A 75 -16.82 1.57 -2.14
C GLY A 75 -16.74 0.04 -2.23
N ARG A 76 -15.76 -0.51 -2.97
CA ARG A 76 -15.44 -1.93 -3.04
C ARG A 76 -13.94 -2.15 -2.83
N PRO A 77 -13.53 -3.27 -2.21
CA PRO A 77 -12.11 -3.60 -2.10
C PRO A 77 -11.48 -3.69 -3.48
N LEU A 78 -10.27 -3.16 -3.62
CA LEU A 78 -9.47 -3.39 -4.80
C LEU A 78 -9.04 -4.86 -4.82
N MET A 79 -9.25 -5.52 -5.95
CA MET A 79 -8.74 -6.87 -6.20
C MET A 79 -7.61 -6.76 -7.23
N PRO A 80 -6.34 -6.73 -6.81
CA PRO A 80 -5.22 -6.59 -7.74
C PRO A 80 -5.11 -7.82 -8.63
N ASN A 81 -5.50 -7.69 -9.89
CA ASN A 81 -5.17 -8.67 -10.92
C ASN A 81 -3.88 -8.21 -11.62
N LEU A 82 -2.73 -8.61 -11.07
CA LEU A 82 -1.42 -8.13 -11.55
C LEU A 82 -0.73 -9.11 -12.51
N ASP A 83 -1.43 -10.19 -12.91
CA ASP A 83 -0.92 -11.21 -13.86
C ASP A 83 -1.03 -10.74 -15.32
N SER A 84 -1.65 -9.59 -15.56
CA SER A 84 -1.75 -8.92 -16.86
C SER A 84 -1.64 -7.42 -16.61
N ASP A 85 -1.08 -6.68 -17.56
CA ASP A 85 -0.87 -5.22 -17.56
C ASP A 85 -2.18 -4.43 -17.38
N CYS A 86 -2.80 -4.54 -16.21
CA CYS A 86 -4.13 -4.03 -15.91
C CYS A 86 -4.02 -3.00 -14.79
N HIS A 87 -4.32 -1.76 -15.16
CA HIS A 87 -4.51 -0.68 -14.22
C HIS A 87 -5.88 -0.87 -13.58
N LEU A 88 -5.92 -0.96 -12.25
CA LEU A 88 -7.17 -0.98 -11.52
C LEU A 88 -7.70 0.44 -11.42
N ASP A 89 -8.71 0.76 -12.22
CA ASP A 89 -9.47 2.00 -12.05
C ASP A 89 -10.46 1.81 -10.90
N ALA A 90 -10.29 2.61 -9.84
CA ALA A 90 -11.25 2.74 -8.76
C ALA A 90 -12.37 3.69 -9.22
N GLU A 91 -13.58 3.18 -9.40
CA GLU A 91 -14.79 3.96 -9.69
C GLU A 91 -15.23 4.82 -8.49
#